data_AF-A0A851BR94-F1
#
_entry.id   AF-A0A851BR94-F1
#
_cell.length_a   1.000
_cell.length_b   1.000
_cell.length_c   1.000
_cell.angle_alpha   90.00
_cell.angle_beta   90.00
_cell.angle_gamma   90.00
#
_symmetry.space_group_name_H-M   'P 1'
#
loop_
_entity.id
_entity.type
_entity.pdbx_description
1 polymer ?
#
loop_
_entity_poly.entity_id
_entity_poly.type
_entity_poly.pdbx_seq_one_letter_code
_entity_poly.pdbx_strand_id
1 'polypeptide(L)'
;PFGPPGIASFQCLLGLGVWNPRGPDLSNCTSPWVNQVAQKIKSGENAASIAGELARHTRGPVFAGDVSSAVRLLEQLLDILDAQLQALRPLERESAGKNYNKMHKRERTCKDYIKAVVEAVDNLLRPEALESWRDMNGSEQAHTATMLLDVLEEGAFLLADNVKEPARFLAARQNLVLEVSVLNTEGPLQELVFPQELGGDGSIQLSASTLKQNSRNGVVKVVFILYNNLGLFLPTENATVRLGGDGGPRAPQLVVNSQVIAASINKESSRVFLRDPVVFTLPHLETKNHFGANCSFWNYSERSMAGHWSSQGCRLLRSNGTHSSCACSHLTNFALLMARTQSVTCPIFGWSPLSPSLFPHCSCLLTVPVPAGGLSHLWAVPVPVPVPVPAGGLSLSLCPRCPHLQVACPIFAGLLHYFFLASFSWLCLEGVHLYLLLLEVFDSDPGRRKYYYAGGYCFPAVVVAVAAAIDHRSYGTDQAQLPQVTLVFLLVTLHKMLRSSAALKPDSSRLDSIRSWALGAIALLLLLGLTWAFGLLFVTRESVLTASLFTACNALQGTFIFLFHCALQKKV
;
A
#
# COMPACT_ATOMS: atom_id res chain seq x y z
N PRO A 1 23.70 -8.10 9.23
CA PRO A 1 24.33 -7.65 7.96
C PRO A 1 25.83 -7.39 8.15
N PHE A 2 26.65 -7.55 7.10
CA PHE A 2 27.94 -6.84 7.05
C PHE A 2 27.59 -5.36 7.02
N GLY A 3 27.88 -4.62 8.09
CA GLY A 3 27.26 -3.33 8.33
C GLY A 3 27.67 -2.71 9.65
N PRO A 4 27.05 -1.59 10.03
CA PRO A 4 27.36 -0.89 11.28
C PRO A 4 27.22 -1.79 12.51
N PRO A 5 28.06 -1.63 13.54
CA PRO A 5 27.90 -2.33 14.81
C PRO A 5 26.54 -1.98 15.46
N GLY A 6 25.89 -2.97 16.05
CA GLY A 6 24.60 -2.79 16.72
C GLY A 6 23.80 -4.08 16.88
N ILE A 7 22.63 -3.97 17.49
CA ILE A 7 21.68 -5.09 17.67
C ILE A 7 20.46 -4.81 16.79
N ALA A 8 20.23 -5.67 15.80
CA ALA A 8 19.00 -5.67 15.02
C ALA A 8 17.95 -6.57 15.69
N SER A 9 16.68 -6.16 15.68
CA SER A 9 15.58 -6.99 16.18
C SER A 9 14.55 -7.23 15.08
N PHE A 10 13.91 -8.40 15.07
CA PHE A 10 12.84 -8.68 14.11
C PHE A 10 11.65 -9.26 14.85
N GLN A 11 10.47 -8.67 14.65
CA GLN A 11 9.25 -9.07 15.35
C GLN A 11 8.49 -10.13 14.55
N CYS A 12 8.16 -11.24 15.19
CA CYS A 12 7.22 -12.25 14.67
C CYS A 12 5.80 -11.92 15.14
N LEU A 13 4.83 -11.85 14.23
CA LEU A 13 3.44 -11.52 14.53
C LEU A 13 2.71 -12.75 15.08
N LEU A 14 2.42 -12.75 16.38
CA LEU A 14 1.86 -13.87 17.16
C LEU A 14 0.52 -14.42 16.63
N GLY A 15 -0.23 -13.65 15.84
CA GLY A 15 -1.51 -14.10 15.25
C GLY A 15 -1.39 -14.77 13.87
N LEU A 16 -0.29 -14.55 13.15
CA LEU A 16 -0.11 -15.00 11.77
C LEU A 16 1.10 -15.93 11.60
N GLY A 17 2.01 -15.97 12.57
CA GLY A 17 3.25 -16.75 12.47
C GLY A 17 4.19 -16.25 11.37
N VAL A 18 4.03 -15.00 10.93
CA VAL A 18 4.85 -14.35 9.91
C VAL A 18 5.67 -13.22 10.51
N TRP A 19 6.85 -13.01 9.94
CA TRP A 19 7.66 -11.83 10.25
C TRP A 19 6.91 -10.55 9.89
N ASN A 20 7.16 -9.48 10.66
CA ASN A 20 6.57 -8.17 10.40
C ASN A 20 6.90 -7.74 8.95
N PRO A 21 5.88 -7.44 8.11
CA PRO A 21 6.11 -7.06 6.71
C PRO A 21 6.88 -5.74 6.54
N ARG A 22 7.00 -4.92 7.60
CA ARG A 22 7.85 -3.72 7.60
C ARG A 22 9.35 -4.02 7.60
N GLY A 23 9.75 -5.25 7.92
CA GLY A 23 11.17 -5.64 8.04
C GLY A 23 11.70 -5.60 9.47
N PRO A 24 13.00 -5.90 9.65
CA PRO A 24 13.68 -5.83 10.95
C PRO A 24 13.86 -4.38 11.40
N ASP A 25 13.84 -4.16 12.71
CA ASP A 25 14.18 -2.89 13.33
C ASP A 25 15.72 -2.75 13.43
N LEU A 26 16.26 -1.78 12.70
CA LEU A 26 17.69 -1.46 12.63
C LEU A 26 18.04 -0.15 13.37
N SER A 27 17.12 0.38 14.19
CA SER A 27 17.32 1.64 14.94
C SER A 27 18.56 1.67 15.85
N ASN A 28 19.06 0.50 16.28
CA ASN A 28 20.26 0.39 17.12
C ASN A 28 21.55 0.09 16.33
N CYS A 29 21.52 0.17 15.00
CA CYS A 29 22.68 -0.07 14.14
C CYS A 29 23.28 1.26 13.67
N THR A 30 24.46 1.62 14.22
CA THR A 30 25.11 2.93 13.99
C THR A 30 26.49 2.79 13.35
N SER A 31 26.76 3.61 12.35
CA SER A 31 28.05 3.73 11.68
C SER A 31 29.15 4.23 12.62
N PRO A 32 30.43 3.88 12.37
CA PRO A 32 31.55 4.30 13.21
C PRO A 32 31.69 5.82 13.39
N TRP A 33 31.26 6.60 12.40
CA TRP A 33 31.35 8.07 12.44
C TRP A 33 30.46 8.68 13.53
N VAL A 34 29.34 8.04 13.90
CA VAL A 34 28.46 8.52 14.98
C VAL A 34 29.24 8.62 16.29
N ASN A 35 30.01 7.58 16.59
CA ASN A 35 30.88 7.56 17.77
C ASN A 35 32.02 8.58 17.66
N GLN A 36 32.58 8.81 16.47
CA GLN A 36 33.62 9.82 16.27
C GLN A 36 33.10 11.22 16.56
N VAL A 37 31.91 11.57 16.05
CA VAL A 37 31.25 12.86 16.32
C VAL A 37 30.92 12.99 17.80
N ALA A 38 30.38 11.94 18.44
CA ALA A 38 30.08 11.95 19.87
C ALA A 38 31.34 12.15 20.75
N GLN A 39 32.51 11.67 20.33
CA GLN A 39 33.77 11.92 21.03
C GLN A 39 34.25 13.37 20.86
N LYS A 40 34.05 13.98 19.69
CA LYS A 40 34.37 15.40 19.47
C LYS A 40 33.49 16.36 20.28
N ILE A 41 32.25 15.95 20.53
CA ILE A 41 31.38 16.66 21.48
C ILE A 41 32.01 16.67 22.87
N LYS A 42 32.53 15.52 23.32
CA LYS A 42 33.19 15.39 24.64
C LYS A 42 34.53 16.12 24.73
N SER A 43 35.24 16.31 23.62
CA SER A 43 36.50 17.06 23.60
C SER A 43 36.32 18.57 23.70
N GLY A 44 35.08 19.09 23.59
CA GLY A 44 34.77 20.51 23.73
C GLY A 44 35.06 21.33 22.47
N GLU A 45 35.04 20.71 21.28
CA GLU A 45 35.15 21.41 20.00
C GLU A 45 33.97 22.39 19.76
N ASN A 46 34.14 23.35 18.84
CA ASN A 46 33.10 24.32 18.50
C ASN A 46 31.87 23.61 17.89
N ALA A 47 30.68 23.85 18.44
CA ALA A 47 29.44 23.21 18.02
C ALA A 47 29.14 23.41 16.53
N ALA A 48 29.39 24.61 15.98
CA ALA A 48 29.19 24.89 14.56
C ALA A 48 30.12 24.06 13.64
N SER A 49 31.35 23.78 14.11
CA SER A 49 32.31 22.96 13.37
C SER A 49 31.88 21.49 13.35
N ILE A 50 31.45 20.96 14.51
CA ILE A 50 30.97 19.59 14.62
C ILE A 50 29.68 19.40 13.80
N ALA A 51 28.77 20.37 13.83
CA ALA A 51 27.57 20.36 12.98
C ALA A 51 27.93 20.30 11.49
N GLY A 52 28.95 21.04 11.05
CA GLY A 52 29.46 20.96 9.67
C GLY A 52 30.04 19.58 9.31
N GLU A 53 30.69 18.91 10.25
CA GLU A 53 31.18 17.54 10.06
C GLU A 53 30.03 16.52 10.01
N LEU A 54 29.01 16.69 10.85
CA LEU A 54 27.78 15.90 10.82
C LEU A 54 27.05 16.04 9.47
N ALA A 55 26.95 17.28 8.95
CA ALA A 55 26.41 17.54 7.62
C ALA A 55 27.22 16.81 6.54
N ARG A 56 28.56 16.77 6.64
CA ARG A 56 29.41 16.03 5.70
C ARG A 56 29.22 14.51 5.78
N HIS A 57 29.08 13.94 6.98
CA HIS A 57 28.86 12.49 7.16
C HIS A 57 27.49 12.05 6.65
N THR A 58 26.46 12.87 6.85
CA THR A 58 25.09 12.57 6.40
C THR A 58 24.93 12.59 4.88
N ARG A 59 25.85 13.18 4.10
CA ARG A 59 25.84 13.10 2.62
C ARG A 59 26.03 11.67 2.08
N GLY A 60 26.75 10.82 2.83
CA GLY A 60 27.00 9.42 2.47
C GLY A 60 25.80 8.51 2.80
N PRO A 61 25.90 7.19 2.57
CA PRO A 61 24.87 6.25 2.99
C PRO A 61 24.70 6.31 4.51
N VAL A 62 23.44 6.39 4.96
CA VAL A 62 23.07 6.44 6.38
C VAL A 62 22.19 5.24 6.70
N PHE A 63 22.34 4.67 7.89
CA PHE A 63 21.50 3.59 8.39
C PHE A 63 20.44 4.12 9.36
N ALA A 64 19.44 3.29 9.71
CA ALA A 64 18.37 3.67 10.65
C ALA A 64 18.89 4.29 11.97
N GLY A 65 19.87 3.65 12.61
CA GLY A 65 20.48 4.20 13.82
C GLY A 65 21.32 5.45 13.61
N ASP A 66 21.85 5.67 12.41
CA ASP A 66 22.56 6.92 12.07
C ASP A 66 21.58 8.10 12.02
N VAL A 67 20.36 7.88 11.52
CA VAL A 67 19.33 8.90 11.43
C VAL A 67 18.90 9.37 12.81
N SER A 68 18.49 8.45 13.69
CA SER A 68 18.08 8.79 15.07
C SER A 68 19.25 9.37 15.88
N SER A 69 20.46 8.84 15.71
CA SER A 69 21.65 9.37 16.38
C SER A 69 22.04 10.76 15.87
N ALA A 70 21.93 11.03 14.57
CA ALA A 70 22.22 12.35 14.01
C ALA A 70 21.31 13.42 14.62
N VAL A 71 20.00 13.14 14.74
CA VAL A 71 19.06 14.08 15.35
C VAL A 71 19.36 14.30 16.84
N ARG A 72 19.67 13.25 17.61
CA ARG A 72 20.10 13.37 19.01
C ARG A 72 21.41 14.16 19.17
N LEU A 73 22.35 14.00 18.22
CA LEU A 73 23.59 14.77 18.22
C LEU A 73 23.33 16.24 17.89
N LEU A 74 22.39 16.56 17.01
CA LEU A 74 22.00 17.94 16.71
C LEU A 74 21.42 18.65 17.92
N GLU A 75 20.57 17.97 18.71
CA GLU A 75 20.04 18.46 19.98
C GLU A 75 21.17 18.76 20.98
N GLN A 76 22.08 17.81 21.22
CA GLN A 76 23.24 18.03 22.11
C GLN A 76 24.13 19.19 21.64
N LEU A 77 24.35 19.31 20.33
CA LEU A 77 25.13 20.41 19.76
C LEU A 77 24.43 21.76 19.93
N LEU A 78 23.11 21.79 19.96
CA LEU A 78 22.34 23.00 20.21
C LEU A 78 22.55 23.50 21.64
N ASP A 79 22.47 22.62 22.63
CA ASP A 79 22.73 22.94 24.03
C ASP A 79 24.15 23.50 24.23
N ILE A 80 25.14 22.87 23.58
CA ILE A 80 26.54 23.31 23.63
C ILE A 80 26.70 24.66 22.95
N LEU A 81 26.04 24.87 21.82
CA LEU A 81 26.07 26.14 21.12
C LEU A 81 25.48 27.25 22.00
N ASP A 82 24.35 27.03 22.65
CA ASP A 82 23.78 28.03 23.56
C ASP A 82 24.75 28.35 24.71
N ALA A 83 25.34 27.34 25.35
CA ALA A 83 26.37 27.56 26.38
C ALA A 83 27.58 28.36 25.85
N GLN A 84 28.06 28.07 24.63
CA GLN A 84 29.14 28.81 23.98
C GLN A 84 28.76 30.27 23.69
N LEU A 85 27.51 30.53 23.32
CA LEU A 85 26.99 31.87 23.06
C LEU A 85 26.74 32.66 24.37
N GLN A 86 26.30 31.99 25.43
CA GLN A 86 26.12 32.58 26.76
C GLN A 86 27.47 33.10 27.30
N ALA A 87 28.57 32.38 27.09
CA ALA A 87 29.92 32.83 27.44
C ALA A 87 30.38 34.07 26.65
N LEU A 88 29.78 34.34 25.48
CA LEU A 88 30.06 35.50 24.63
C LEU A 88 29.08 36.67 24.87
N ARG A 89 28.24 36.63 25.91
CA ARG A 89 27.33 37.73 26.22
C ARG A 89 28.11 39.05 26.45
N PRO A 90 27.71 40.16 25.80
CA PRO A 90 28.28 41.47 26.06
C PRO A 90 28.10 41.87 27.52
N LEU A 91 29.16 42.38 28.14
CA LEU A 91 29.13 42.89 29.50
C LEU A 91 29.17 44.42 29.46
N GLU A 92 28.39 45.08 30.31
CA GLU A 92 28.31 46.56 30.39
C GLU A 92 29.67 47.20 30.71
N ARG A 93 30.57 46.46 31.36
CA ARG A 93 31.91 46.93 31.74
C ARG A 93 32.95 46.87 30.61
N GLU A 94 32.60 46.32 29.45
CA GLU A 94 33.53 46.18 28.32
C GLU A 94 33.40 47.32 27.29
N SER A 95 34.48 47.58 26.53
CA SER A 95 34.47 48.61 25.50
C SER A 95 33.49 48.28 24.36
N ALA A 96 32.89 49.32 23.77
CA ALA A 96 31.91 49.18 22.69
C ALA A 96 32.42 48.32 21.51
N GLY A 97 33.70 48.44 21.15
CA GLY A 97 34.33 47.62 20.10
C GLY A 97 34.45 46.13 20.46
N LYS A 98 34.74 45.79 21.73
CA LYS A 98 34.76 44.39 22.19
C LYS A 98 33.36 43.79 22.19
N ASN A 99 32.36 44.56 22.64
CA ASN A 99 30.95 44.14 22.61
C ASN A 99 30.44 43.93 21.17
N TYR A 100 30.81 44.80 20.23
CA TYR A 100 30.49 44.63 18.81
C TYR A 100 31.11 43.35 18.23
N ASN A 101 32.39 43.10 18.49
CA ASN A 101 33.07 41.89 18.01
C ASN A 101 32.46 40.61 18.58
N LYS A 102 32.08 40.61 19.87
CA LYS A 102 31.36 39.49 20.50
C LYS A 102 30.00 39.25 19.83
N MET A 103 29.22 40.31 19.62
CA MET A 103 27.92 40.21 18.95
C MET A 103 28.05 39.66 17.52
N HIS A 104 28.98 40.19 16.74
CA HIS A 104 29.21 39.71 15.36
C HIS A 104 29.72 38.26 15.34
N LYS A 105 30.57 37.86 16.29
CA LYS A 105 31.01 36.47 16.44
C LYS A 105 29.84 35.54 16.78
N ARG A 106 28.95 35.94 17.70
CA ARG A 106 27.73 35.19 18.04
C ARG A 106 26.84 34.98 16.81
N GLU A 107 26.56 36.05 16.08
CA GLU A 107 25.77 36.02 14.85
C GLU A 107 26.37 35.04 13.83
N ARG A 108 27.68 35.14 13.58
CA ARG A 108 28.38 34.28 12.61
C ARG A 108 28.34 32.82 13.02
N THR A 109 28.64 32.51 14.29
CA THR A 109 28.61 31.12 14.78
C THR A 109 27.20 30.52 14.66
N CYS A 110 26.14 31.28 14.99
CA CYS A 110 24.76 30.82 14.82
C CYS A 110 24.42 30.55 13.35
N LYS A 111 24.79 31.46 12.44
CA LYS A 111 24.54 31.29 11.01
C LYS A 111 25.27 30.07 10.45
N ASP A 112 26.51 29.85 10.86
CA ASP A 112 27.32 28.71 10.42
C ASP A 112 26.74 27.39 10.95
N TYR A 113 26.32 27.35 12.21
CA TYR A 113 25.60 26.21 12.80
C TYR A 113 24.30 25.92 12.04
N ILE A 114 23.41 26.90 11.86
CA ILE A 114 22.11 26.69 11.21
C ILE A 114 22.27 26.24 9.76
N LYS A 115 23.24 26.78 9.01
CA LYS A 115 23.54 26.29 7.66
C LYS A 115 23.93 24.81 7.66
N ALA A 116 24.74 24.38 8.63
CA ALA A 116 25.15 23.00 8.76
C ALA A 116 23.99 22.09 9.18
N VAL A 117 23.14 22.52 10.13
CA VAL A 117 21.95 21.76 10.53
C VAL A 117 20.96 21.62 9.38
N VAL A 118 20.69 22.70 8.65
CA VAL A 118 19.81 22.69 7.47
C VAL A 118 20.34 21.71 6.42
N GLU A 119 21.65 21.68 6.18
CA GLU A 119 22.26 20.71 5.27
C GLU A 119 22.19 19.27 5.79
N ALA A 120 22.44 19.04 7.07
CA ALA A 120 22.33 17.71 7.67
C ALA A 120 20.89 17.18 7.57
N VAL A 121 19.89 18.01 7.87
CA VAL A 121 18.48 17.62 7.77
C VAL A 121 18.05 17.41 6.31
N ASP A 122 18.50 18.26 5.38
CA ASP A 122 18.26 18.06 3.95
C ASP A 122 18.80 16.70 3.47
N ASN A 123 20.00 16.33 3.93
CA ASN A 123 20.58 15.01 3.67
C ASN A 123 19.75 13.89 4.29
N LEU A 124 19.24 14.04 5.52
CA LEU A 124 18.44 13.01 6.19
C LEU A 124 17.04 12.83 5.56
N LEU A 125 16.50 13.86 4.91
CA LEU A 125 15.17 13.84 4.28
C LEU A 125 15.19 13.57 2.76
N ARG A 126 16.36 13.27 2.20
CA ARG A 126 16.49 12.90 0.78
C ARG A 126 15.82 11.55 0.49
N PRO A 127 15.31 11.31 -0.74
CA PRO A 127 14.60 10.08 -1.11
C PRO A 127 15.35 8.79 -0.77
N GLU A 128 16.67 8.78 -0.95
CA GLU A 128 17.52 7.60 -0.70
C GLU A 128 17.67 7.30 0.80
N ALA A 129 17.59 8.32 1.66
CA ALA A 129 17.65 8.13 3.11
C ALA A 129 16.31 7.66 3.69
N LEU A 130 15.19 7.88 3.01
CA LEU A 130 13.85 7.50 3.50
C LEU A 130 13.70 5.99 3.71
N GLU A 131 14.47 5.16 2.99
CA GLU A 131 14.52 3.72 3.23
C GLU A 131 15.10 3.41 4.62
N SER A 132 16.19 4.07 5.00
CA SER A 132 16.80 3.96 6.33
C SER A 132 15.87 4.44 7.44
N TRP A 133 15.01 5.42 7.18
CA TRP A 133 13.95 5.78 8.12
C TRP A 133 12.91 4.67 8.28
N ARG A 134 12.55 3.96 7.19
CA ARG A 134 11.55 2.88 7.21
C ARG A 134 12.01 1.64 7.98
N ASP A 135 13.33 1.44 8.06
CA ASP A 135 13.98 0.38 8.85
C ASP A 135 13.91 0.63 10.38
N MET A 136 13.45 1.81 10.82
CA MET A 136 13.10 2.05 12.23
C MET A 136 11.67 1.60 12.54
N ASN A 137 11.41 1.22 13.79
CA ASN A 137 10.03 1.00 14.24
C ASN A 137 9.17 2.29 14.18
N GLY A 138 7.85 2.16 14.18
CA GLY A 138 6.94 3.31 14.02
C GLY A 138 7.06 4.36 15.14
N SER A 139 7.33 3.93 16.38
CA SER A 139 7.55 4.85 17.50
C SER A 139 8.85 5.64 17.37
N GLU A 140 9.94 5.01 16.93
CA GLU A 140 11.24 5.66 16.77
C GLU A 140 11.24 6.61 15.57
N GLN A 141 10.51 6.29 14.49
CA GLN A 141 10.24 7.21 13.39
C GLN A 141 9.54 8.48 13.89
N ALA A 142 8.44 8.31 14.62
CA ALA A 142 7.65 9.42 15.16
C ALA A 142 8.45 10.28 16.14
N HIS A 143 9.22 9.63 17.02
CA HIS A 143 10.09 10.28 17.99
C HIS A 143 11.19 11.07 17.30
N THR A 144 11.94 10.45 16.38
CA THR A 144 13.03 11.10 15.63
C THR A 144 12.52 12.26 14.78
N ALA A 145 11.37 12.10 14.11
CA ALA A 145 10.77 13.17 13.32
C ALA A 145 10.30 14.34 14.20
N THR A 146 9.74 14.07 15.38
CA THR A 146 9.31 15.12 16.33
C THR A 146 10.49 15.86 16.93
N MET A 147 11.56 15.14 17.32
CA MET A 147 12.80 15.77 17.78
C MET A 147 13.42 16.67 16.71
N LEU A 148 13.37 16.24 15.44
CA LEU A 148 13.90 17.04 14.33
C LEU A 148 13.13 18.35 14.14
N LEU A 149 11.80 18.32 14.26
CA LEU A 149 10.96 19.54 14.24
C LEU A 149 11.39 20.51 15.35
N ASP A 150 11.52 19.98 16.56
CA ASP A 150 11.83 20.73 17.76
C ASP A 150 13.21 21.38 17.68
N VAL A 151 14.27 20.60 17.43
CA VAL A 151 15.67 21.07 17.35
C VAL A 151 15.86 22.16 16.29
N LEU A 152 15.19 22.03 15.13
CA LEU A 152 15.27 23.06 14.09
C LEU A 152 14.55 24.35 14.48
N GLU A 153 13.39 24.25 15.13
CA GLU A 153 12.69 25.40 15.67
C GLU A 153 13.52 26.10 16.77
N GLU A 154 14.03 25.33 17.73
CA GLU A 154 14.89 25.83 18.80
C GLU A 154 16.14 26.54 18.25
N GLY A 155 16.84 25.91 17.29
CA GLY A 155 18.02 26.48 16.65
C GLY A 155 17.71 27.76 15.86
N ALA A 156 16.56 27.80 15.17
CA ALA A 156 16.14 28.99 14.43
C ALA A 156 15.87 30.18 15.37
N PHE A 157 15.24 29.94 16.53
CA PHE A 157 15.05 30.99 17.54
C PHE A 157 16.35 31.39 18.22
N LEU A 158 17.27 30.46 18.45
CA LEU A 158 18.62 30.81 18.91
C LEU A 158 19.31 31.75 17.93
N LEU A 159 19.20 31.52 16.61
CA LEU A 159 19.69 32.48 15.61
C LEU A 159 18.95 33.83 15.70
N ALA A 160 17.62 33.81 15.84
CA ALA A 160 16.81 35.03 15.96
C ALA A 160 17.20 35.90 17.18
N ASP A 161 17.68 35.29 18.26
CA ASP A 161 18.17 35.97 19.46
C ASP A 161 19.57 36.59 19.29
N ASN A 162 20.29 36.19 18.25
CA ASN A 162 21.69 36.56 18.00
C ASN A 162 21.87 37.45 16.74
N VAL A 163 20.78 37.89 16.11
CA VAL A 163 20.79 38.82 14.97
C VAL A 163 20.17 40.17 15.36
N LYS A 164 20.62 41.24 14.72
CA LYS A 164 20.10 42.60 14.95
C LYS A 164 19.01 42.96 13.93
N GLU A 165 17.91 43.56 14.38
CA GLU A 165 16.82 44.03 13.53
C GLU A 165 17.23 45.23 12.63
N PRO A 166 16.70 45.32 11.40
CA PRO A 166 15.95 44.30 10.67
C PRO A 166 16.88 43.21 10.12
N ALA A 167 16.53 41.94 10.32
CA ALA A 167 17.27 40.81 9.78
C ALA A 167 16.32 39.82 9.10
N ARG A 168 16.75 39.31 7.94
CA ARG A 168 16.13 38.17 7.25
C ARG A 168 17.21 37.19 6.87
N PHE A 169 17.06 35.95 7.29
CA PHE A 169 17.97 34.86 6.97
C PHE A 169 17.18 33.73 6.32
N LEU A 170 17.52 33.40 5.07
CA LEU A 170 16.89 32.32 4.32
C LEU A 170 17.94 31.24 4.03
N ALA A 171 17.62 30.00 4.40
CA ALA A 171 18.38 28.80 4.06
C ALA A 171 17.46 27.82 3.32
N ALA A 172 17.56 27.81 1.99
CA ALA A 172 16.80 26.91 1.14
C ALA A 172 17.68 25.73 0.65
N ARG A 173 17.13 24.52 0.77
CA ARG A 173 17.63 23.27 0.22
C ARG A 173 16.47 22.50 -0.43
N GLN A 174 16.72 21.31 -0.96
CA GLN A 174 15.73 20.56 -1.73
C GLN A 174 14.60 20.00 -0.86
N ASN A 175 14.92 19.52 0.35
CA ASN A 175 13.99 18.87 1.26
C ASN A 175 13.68 19.72 2.51
N LEU A 176 14.35 20.85 2.69
CA LEU A 176 14.15 21.76 3.80
C LEU A 176 14.33 23.22 3.37
N VAL A 177 13.38 24.08 3.73
CA VAL A 177 13.51 25.54 3.60
C VAL A 177 13.26 26.16 4.96
N LEU A 178 14.17 27.01 5.43
CA LEU A 178 14.09 27.68 6.71
C LEU A 178 14.29 29.18 6.52
N GLU A 179 13.37 29.98 7.08
CA GLU A 179 13.48 31.44 7.10
C GLU A 179 13.35 31.96 8.53
N VAL A 180 14.30 32.81 8.94
CA VAL A 180 14.28 33.55 10.21
C VAL A 180 14.20 35.03 9.92
N SER A 181 13.17 35.68 10.43
CA SER A 181 12.91 37.10 10.21
C SER A 181 12.74 37.82 11.55
N VAL A 182 13.54 38.86 11.76
CA VAL A 182 13.51 39.73 12.95
C VAL A 182 13.18 41.14 12.49
N LEU A 183 12.00 41.62 12.88
CA LEU A 183 11.37 42.82 12.32
C LEU A 183 11.07 43.85 13.41
N ASN A 184 11.24 45.12 13.08
CA ASN A 184 10.79 46.23 13.91
C ASN A 184 9.27 46.44 13.71
N THR A 185 8.55 46.57 14.82
CA THR A 185 7.09 46.70 14.87
C THR A 185 6.59 48.14 15.06
N GLU A 186 7.48 49.09 15.35
CA GLU A 186 7.18 50.51 15.54
C GLU A 186 6.89 51.24 14.21
N GLY A 187 7.25 50.62 13.08
CA GLY A 187 7.05 51.14 11.73
C GLY A 187 5.84 50.55 10.97
N PRO A 188 5.66 50.94 9.68
CA PRO A 188 4.72 50.27 8.80
C PRO A 188 5.21 48.83 8.52
N LEU A 189 4.41 47.85 8.95
CA LEU A 189 4.66 46.43 8.72
C LEU A 189 3.81 45.94 7.55
N GLN A 190 4.43 45.17 6.67
CA GLN A 190 3.74 44.39 5.64
C GLN A 190 3.44 42.99 6.18
N GLU A 191 2.52 42.29 5.53
CA GLU A 191 2.32 40.87 5.76
C GLU A 191 3.56 40.06 5.33
N LEU A 192 3.78 38.94 6.01
CA LEU A 192 4.85 38.02 5.66
C LEU A 192 4.25 36.82 4.94
N VAL A 193 4.83 36.47 3.79
CA VAL A 193 4.48 35.30 3.00
C VAL A 193 5.72 34.44 2.84
N PHE A 194 5.63 33.17 3.20
CA PHE A 194 6.71 32.20 3.09
C PHE A 194 6.27 30.97 2.28
N PRO A 195 7.10 30.45 1.36
CA PRO A 195 8.37 30.99 0.89
C PRO A 195 8.17 32.02 -0.24
N GLN A 196 8.73 33.23 -0.11
CA GLN A 196 8.51 34.33 -1.07
C GLN A 196 9.27 34.17 -2.39
N GLU A 197 10.47 33.57 -2.37
CA GLU A 197 11.42 33.60 -3.49
C GLU A 197 11.52 32.26 -4.26
N LEU A 198 10.92 31.18 -3.74
CA LEU A 198 11.08 29.85 -4.30
C LEU A 198 10.01 29.45 -5.32
N GLY A 199 9.01 30.29 -5.57
CA GLY A 199 7.94 30.00 -6.56
C GLY A 199 7.22 28.67 -6.31
N GLY A 200 7.20 28.20 -5.06
CA GLY A 200 6.62 26.93 -4.67
C GLY A 200 5.09 27.00 -4.58
N ASP A 201 4.44 25.87 -4.82
CA ASP A 201 2.98 25.71 -4.77
C ASP A 201 2.40 25.82 -3.34
N GLY A 202 3.24 25.64 -2.31
CA GLY A 202 2.88 25.76 -0.90
C GLY A 202 3.29 27.11 -0.30
N SER A 203 2.39 27.77 0.43
CA SER A 203 2.66 29.06 1.07
C SER A 203 1.97 29.20 2.43
N ILE A 204 2.56 29.94 3.36
CA ILE A 204 1.96 30.37 4.64
C ILE A 204 2.09 31.89 4.79
N GLN A 205 1.04 32.53 5.31
CA GLN A 205 0.94 33.98 5.40
C GLN A 205 0.56 34.41 6.82
N LEU A 206 1.30 35.39 7.34
CA LEU A 206 1.03 36.08 8.60
C LEU A 206 0.68 37.55 8.34
N SER A 207 -0.44 37.99 8.90
CA SER A 207 -0.90 39.38 8.77
C SER A 207 -0.02 40.35 9.56
N ALA A 208 0.09 41.59 9.08
CA ALA A 208 0.78 42.65 9.79
C ALA A 208 0.20 42.94 11.19
N SER A 209 -1.11 42.73 11.38
CA SER A 209 -1.80 42.85 12.67
C SER A 209 -1.29 41.81 13.68
N THR A 210 -1.13 40.55 13.26
CA THR A 210 -0.59 39.47 14.10
C THR A 210 0.84 39.76 14.55
N LEU A 211 1.67 40.30 13.64
CA LEU A 211 3.05 40.69 13.96
C LEU A 211 3.10 41.83 14.98
N LYS A 212 2.24 42.84 14.85
CA LYS A 212 2.15 43.96 15.81
C LYS A 212 1.63 43.51 17.17
N GLN A 213 0.62 42.63 17.20
CA GLN A 213 0.04 42.13 18.46
C GLN A 213 1.02 41.29 19.27
N ASN A 214 1.92 40.58 18.59
CA ASN A 214 2.96 39.76 19.23
C ASN A 214 4.30 40.49 19.35
N SER A 215 4.33 41.84 19.28
CA SER A 215 5.55 42.60 19.48
C SER A 215 6.08 42.46 20.92
N ARG A 216 7.41 42.35 21.05
CA ARG A 216 8.13 42.39 22.33
C ARG A 216 9.27 43.39 22.24
N ASN A 217 9.26 44.41 23.09
CA ASN A 217 10.28 45.46 23.10
C ASN A 217 10.48 46.11 21.72
N GLY A 218 9.38 46.32 20.98
CA GLY A 218 9.41 46.90 19.63
C GLY A 218 9.82 45.93 18.52
N VAL A 219 10.16 44.68 18.83
CA VAL A 219 10.66 43.68 17.87
C VAL A 219 9.77 42.43 17.85
N VAL A 220 9.64 41.80 16.68
CA VAL A 220 9.01 40.49 16.54
C VAL A 220 9.97 39.53 15.82
N LYS A 221 10.09 38.32 16.36
CA LYS A 221 10.91 37.24 15.79
C LYS A 221 10.00 36.17 15.23
N VAL A 222 10.16 35.88 13.94
CA VAL A 222 9.33 34.94 13.19
C VAL A 222 10.22 33.88 12.56
N VAL A 223 9.82 32.63 12.70
CA VAL A 223 10.47 31.48 12.08
C VAL A 223 9.47 30.77 11.19
N PHE A 224 9.88 30.46 9.97
CA PHE A 224 9.14 29.62 9.05
C PHE A 224 10.00 28.44 8.61
N ILE A 225 9.39 27.26 8.52
CA ILE A 225 10.08 26.06 8.05
C ILE A 225 9.16 25.26 7.13
N LEU A 226 9.67 24.77 6.00
CA LEU A 226 8.98 23.87 5.10
C LEU A 226 9.79 22.57 5.00
N TYR A 227 9.15 21.45 5.33
CA TYR A 227 9.74 20.13 5.29
C TYR A 227 9.13 19.30 4.16
N ASN A 228 10.00 18.76 3.32
CA ASN A 228 9.61 17.74 2.35
C ASN A 228 9.77 16.35 2.98
N ASN A 229 8.90 15.40 2.61
CA ASN A 229 8.93 13.98 3.03
C ASN A 229 8.77 13.68 4.53
N LEU A 230 8.94 14.65 5.44
CA LEU A 230 8.86 14.44 6.90
C LEU A 230 7.48 13.91 7.36
N GLY A 231 6.41 14.31 6.67
CA GLY A 231 5.04 13.85 6.95
C GLY A 231 4.86 12.33 6.86
N LEU A 232 5.76 11.60 6.20
CA LEU A 232 5.74 10.14 6.11
C LEU A 232 6.02 9.45 7.46
N PHE A 233 6.72 10.14 8.37
CA PHE A 233 7.19 9.58 9.64
C PHE A 233 6.35 10.04 10.85
N LEU A 234 5.37 10.92 10.62
CA LEU A 234 4.45 11.41 11.64
C LEU A 234 3.13 10.61 11.61
N PRO A 235 2.88 9.74 12.61
CA PRO A 235 1.79 8.76 12.57
C PRO A 235 0.39 9.39 12.62
N THR A 236 -0.57 8.74 11.96
CA THR A 236 -1.98 9.18 11.88
C THR A 236 -2.94 8.40 12.78
N GLU A 237 -2.45 7.44 13.58
CA GLU A 237 -3.25 6.49 14.38
C GLU A 237 -4.19 7.16 15.39
N ASN A 238 -3.77 8.29 15.98
CA ASN A 238 -4.54 9.04 16.98
C ASN A 238 -5.02 10.41 16.46
N ALA A 239 -5.16 10.56 15.15
CA ALA A 239 -5.55 11.84 14.57
C ALA A 239 -7.01 12.19 14.95
N THR A 240 -7.26 13.44 15.37
CA THR A 240 -8.63 13.89 15.76
C THR A 240 -9.53 14.22 14.56
N VAL A 241 -9.12 13.82 13.36
CA VAL A 241 -9.80 14.08 12.09
C VAL A 241 -11.13 13.32 12.04
N ARG A 242 -12.23 14.05 11.90
CA ARG A 242 -13.56 13.48 11.69
C ARG A 242 -13.75 13.09 10.23
N LEU A 243 -13.47 11.83 9.90
CA LEU A 243 -13.94 11.24 8.65
C LEU A 243 -15.42 10.88 8.81
N GLY A 244 -16.29 11.41 7.96
CA GLY A 244 -17.75 11.17 8.00
C GLY A 244 -18.15 9.76 7.54
N GLY A 245 -17.49 8.72 8.06
CA GLY A 245 -17.76 7.33 7.75
C GLY A 245 -17.51 6.45 8.97
N ASP A 246 -18.54 5.69 9.35
CA ASP A 246 -18.53 4.79 10.50
C ASP A 246 -17.34 3.83 10.45
N GLY A 247 -16.68 3.62 11.59
CA GLY A 247 -15.38 2.92 11.75
C GLY A 247 -15.43 1.42 11.47
N GLY A 248 -15.94 1.02 10.31
CA GLY A 248 -15.94 -0.36 9.84
C GLY A 248 -14.59 -0.79 9.25
N PRO A 249 -14.42 -2.09 8.95
CA PRO A 249 -13.19 -2.68 8.38
C PRO A 249 -12.81 -2.19 6.96
N ARG A 250 -13.54 -1.22 6.41
CA ARG A 250 -13.28 -0.51 5.15
C ARG A 250 -13.00 0.98 5.36
N ALA A 251 -12.73 1.40 6.60
CA ALA A 251 -12.40 2.79 6.91
C ALA A 251 -11.19 3.21 6.05
N PRO A 252 -11.28 4.34 5.33
CA PRO A 252 -10.18 4.82 4.52
C PRO A 252 -8.97 5.11 5.43
N GLN A 253 -7.79 4.70 4.99
CA GLN A 253 -6.56 4.92 5.76
C GLN A 253 -6.22 6.41 5.71
N LEU A 254 -6.09 7.03 6.88
CA LEU A 254 -5.70 8.43 6.96
C LEU A 254 -4.19 8.57 6.73
N VAL A 255 -3.81 9.43 5.80
CA VAL A 255 -2.40 9.68 5.45
C VAL A 255 -2.13 11.19 5.41
N VAL A 256 -0.89 11.58 5.70
CA VAL A 256 -0.43 12.95 5.47
C VAL A 256 -0.14 13.10 3.98
N ASN A 257 -0.90 13.95 3.29
CA ASN A 257 -0.86 14.10 1.83
C ASN A 257 -0.47 15.54 1.41
N SER A 258 0.43 16.14 2.17
CA SER A 258 1.11 17.40 1.86
C SER A 258 2.51 17.41 2.47
N GLN A 259 3.29 18.43 2.12
CA GLN A 259 4.46 18.83 2.90
C GLN A 259 4.04 19.32 4.30
N VAL A 260 4.99 19.34 5.23
CA VAL A 260 4.78 19.92 6.57
C VAL A 260 5.31 21.35 6.55
N ILE A 261 4.46 22.32 6.89
CA ILE A 261 4.82 23.74 6.94
C ILE A 261 4.63 24.27 8.35
N ALA A 262 5.61 25.01 8.85
CA ALA A 262 5.65 25.52 10.21
C ALA A 262 5.75 27.03 10.22
N ALA A 263 5.11 27.65 11.20
CA ALA A 263 5.25 29.06 11.51
C ALA A 263 5.22 29.24 13.02
N SER A 264 6.17 30.00 13.55
CA SER A 264 6.31 30.27 14.97
C SER A 264 6.71 31.73 15.21
N ILE A 265 6.18 32.33 16.28
CA ILE A 265 6.50 33.70 16.71
C ILE A 265 6.95 33.67 18.16
N ASN A 266 8.07 34.33 18.47
CA ASN A 266 8.58 34.54 19.84
C ASN A 266 8.41 33.31 20.75
N LYS A 267 9.34 32.35 20.67
CA LYS A 267 9.34 31.09 21.43
C LYS A 267 9.32 31.29 22.96
N GLU A 268 8.14 31.48 23.53
CA GLU A 268 7.90 31.48 24.99
C GLU A 268 6.82 30.47 25.40
N SER A 269 6.04 29.98 24.44
CA SER A 269 5.01 28.96 24.65
C SER A 269 4.90 28.06 23.44
N SER A 270 4.60 26.78 23.66
CA SER A 270 4.44 25.78 22.60
C SER A 270 3.28 26.07 21.63
N ARG A 271 2.35 26.98 22.00
CA ARG A 271 1.25 27.43 21.14
C ARG A 271 0.95 28.91 21.36
N VAL A 272 1.23 29.73 20.36
CA VAL A 272 0.79 31.13 20.32
C VAL A 272 -0.58 31.21 19.66
N PHE A 273 -1.60 31.65 20.39
CA PHE A 273 -2.94 31.84 19.84
C PHE A 273 -3.06 33.18 19.09
N LEU A 274 -3.73 33.15 17.95
CA LEU A 274 -3.88 34.29 17.06
C LEU A 274 -5.33 34.77 17.04
N ARG A 275 -5.52 36.10 17.07
CA ARG A 275 -6.82 36.73 16.78
C ARG A 275 -7.16 36.62 15.29
N ASP A 276 -6.18 36.97 14.44
CA ASP A 276 -6.27 36.80 13.00
C ASP A 276 -5.61 35.48 12.62
N PRO A 277 -6.35 34.51 12.05
CA PRO A 277 -5.83 33.17 11.82
C PRO A 277 -4.71 33.18 10.77
N VAL A 278 -3.71 32.34 10.97
CA VAL A 278 -2.68 32.07 9.97
C VAL A 278 -3.30 31.33 8.79
N VAL A 279 -3.02 31.78 7.57
CA VAL A 279 -3.54 31.17 6.35
C VAL A 279 -2.41 30.48 5.62
N PHE A 280 -2.59 29.21 5.28
CA PHE A 280 -1.64 28.47 4.46
C PHE A 280 -2.35 27.69 3.36
N THR A 281 -1.67 27.54 2.23
CA THR A 281 -2.11 26.74 1.08
C THR A 281 -1.03 25.71 0.80
N LEU A 282 -1.41 24.45 0.64
CA LEU A 282 -0.47 23.36 0.36
C LEU A 282 -0.92 22.52 -0.83
N PRO A 283 0.00 22.09 -1.70
CA PRO A 283 -0.29 21.12 -2.76
C PRO A 283 -0.50 19.72 -2.18
N HIS A 284 -1.27 18.91 -2.91
CA HIS A 284 -1.48 17.50 -2.63
C HIS A 284 -0.32 16.68 -3.20
N LEU A 285 0.30 15.81 -2.40
CA LEU A 285 1.38 14.95 -2.89
C LEU A 285 0.84 13.90 -3.89
N GLU A 286 -0.31 13.31 -3.58
CA GLU A 286 -1.05 12.38 -4.43
C GLU A 286 -2.48 12.88 -4.66
N THR A 287 -2.83 13.11 -5.93
CA THR A 287 -4.16 13.65 -6.32
C THR A 287 -5.20 12.56 -6.61
N LYS A 288 -4.78 11.31 -6.80
CA LYS A 288 -5.65 10.17 -7.12
C LYS A 288 -6.00 9.40 -5.86
N ASN A 289 -7.24 8.92 -5.74
CA ASN A 289 -7.71 8.04 -4.65
C ASN A 289 -7.58 8.63 -3.23
N HIS A 290 -7.44 9.96 -3.12
CA HIS A 290 -7.39 10.70 -1.87
C HIS A 290 -8.57 11.67 -1.81
N PHE A 291 -9.26 11.71 -0.68
CA PHE A 291 -10.43 12.55 -0.47
C PHE A 291 -10.50 13.06 0.96
N GLY A 292 -11.30 14.10 1.18
CA GLY A 292 -11.52 14.67 2.52
C GLY A 292 -10.28 15.32 3.11
N ALA A 293 -9.78 16.38 2.46
CA ALA A 293 -8.66 17.17 3.00
C ALA A 293 -9.04 17.81 4.33
N ASN A 294 -8.25 17.54 5.37
CA ASN A 294 -8.42 18.10 6.70
C ASN A 294 -7.16 18.85 7.12
N CYS A 295 -7.36 20.09 7.57
CA CYS A 295 -6.31 20.96 8.08
C CYS A 295 -5.95 20.50 9.49
N SER A 296 -4.71 20.12 9.72
CA SER A 296 -4.27 19.60 11.01
C SER A 296 -2.90 20.13 11.37
N PHE A 297 -2.61 20.12 12.66
CA PHE A 297 -1.31 20.47 13.20
C PHE A 297 -0.76 19.32 14.05
N TRP A 298 0.57 19.24 14.16
CA TRP A 298 1.24 18.25 14.98
C TRP A 298 1.25 18.70 16.44
N ASN A 299 0.47 18.02 17.28
CA ASN A 299 0.37 18.29 18.70
C ASN A 299 1.26 17.31 19.47
N TYR A 300 2.44 17.77 19.90
CA TYR A 300 3.42 16.95 20.61
C TYR A 300 3.73 17.49 22.01
N SER A 301 4.33 16.62 22.84
CA SER A 301 4.89 17.00 24.13
C SER A 301 6.41 17.12 24.02
N GLU A 302 6.96 18.28 24.37
CA GLU A 302 8.40 18.55 24.42
C GLU A 302 9.17 17.53 25.30
N ARG A 303 8.53 16.99 26.34
CA ARG A 303 9.19 16.04 27.26
C ARG A 303 9.37 14.63 26.67
N SER A 304 8.37 14.13 25.97
CA SER A 304 8.39 12.75 25.43
C SER A 304 8.73 12.70 23.95
N MET A 305 8.73 13.85 23.27
CA MET A 305 8.86 13.97 21.81
C MET A 305 7.89 13.04 21.08
N ALA A 306 6.70 12.86 21.65
CA ALA A 306 5.61 12.08 21.09
C ALA A 306 4.40 12.99 20.88
N GLY A 307 3.67 12.77 19.78
CA GLY A 307 2.55 13.62 19.38
C GLY A 307 1.50 12.90 18.56
N HIS A 308 0.48 13.66 18.17
CA HIS A 308 -0.58 13.23 17.29
C HIS A 308 -1.09 14.41 16.44
N TRP A 309 -1.68 14.11 15.29
CA TRP A 309 -2.32 15.13 14.45
C TRP A 309 -3.63 15.60 15.07
N SER A 310 -3.81 16.90 15.20
CA SER A 310 -5.04 17.51 15.72
C SER A 310 -5.63 18.52 14.74
N SER A 311 -6.95 18.51 14.55
CA SER A 311 -7.66 19.52 13.76
C SER A 311 -8.24 20.66 14.63
N GLN A 312 -7.91 20.71 15.92
CA GLN A 312 -8.45 21.72 16.85
C GLN A 312 -7.96 23.12 16.49
N GLY A 313 -8.87 24.09 16.36
CA GLY A 313 -8.50 25.47 16.01
C GLY A 313 -8.05 25.67 14.55
N CYS A 314 -8.19 24.64 13.70
CA CYS A 314 -7.93 24.71 12.27
C CYS A 314 -9.24 24.51 11.48
N ARG A 315 -9.41 25.28 10.40
CA ARG A 315 -10.55 25.17 9.49
C ARG A 315 -10.09 25.13 8.04
N LEU A 316 -10.76 24.29 7.25
CA LEU A 316 -10.58 24.27 5.80
C LEU A 316 -11.30 25.47 5.18
N LEU A 317 -10.58 26.28 4.42
CA LEU A 317 -11.16 27.41 3.69
C LEU A 317 -11.65 26.97 2.31
N ARG A 318 -10.76 26.31 1.55
CA ARG A 318 -11.02 25.85 0.19
C ARG A 318 -10.21 24.59 -0.07
N SER A 319 -10.78 23.65 -0.81
CA SER A 319 -10.04 22.51 -1.36
C SER A 319 -10.36 22.36 -2.83
N ASN A 320 -9.32 22.20 -3.63
CA ASN A 320 -9.37 21.76 -5.01
C ASN A 320 -8.77 20.34 -5.11
N GLY A 321 -8.76 19.72 -6.30
CA GLY A 321 -8.16 18.39 -6.50
C GLY A 321 -6.64 18.35 -6.43
N THR A 322 -5.98 19.50 -6.34
CA THR A 322 -4.51 19.65 -6.32
C THR A 322 -3.99 20.41 -5.11
N HIS A 323 -4.82 21.22 -4.48
CA HIS A 323 -4.42 22.22 -3.48
C HIS A 323 -5.51 22.36 -2.42
N SER A 324 -5.13 22.55 -1.17
CA SER A 324 -6.06 22.95 -0.12
C SER A 324 -5.51 24.14 0.67
N SER A 325 -6.41 25.06 1.01
CA SER A 325 -6.13 26.24 1.82
C SER A 325 -6.81 26.12 3.17
N CYS A 326 -6.07 26.43 4.22
CA CYS A 326 -6.44 26.27 5.62
C CYS A 326 -6.26 27.58 6.38
N ALA A 327 -7.05 27.76 7.42
CA ALA A 327 -6.87 28.82 8.41
C ALA A 327 -6.81 28.24 9.81
N CYS A 328 -5.76 28.56 10.58
CA CYS A 328 -5.61 28.10 11.97
C CYS A 328 -5.47 29.28 12.93
N SER A 329 -6.05 29.16 14.13
CA SER A 329 -6.04 30.21 15.16
C SER A 329 -4.83 30.15 16.10
N HIS A 330 -3.78 29.43 15.71
CA HIS A 330 -2.57 29.25 16.49
C HIS A 330 -1.39 28.96 15.55
N LEU A 331 -0.16 28.95 16.09
CA LEU A 331 1.09 28.74 15.38
C LEU A 331 1.79 27.47 15.87
N THR A 332 2.09 26.55 14.95
CA THR A 332 2.72 25.23 15.18
C THR A 332 3.22 24.65 13.83
N ASN A 333 3.30 23.33 13.71
CA ASN A 333 3.60 22.56 12.49
C ASN A 333 2.31 22.05 11.84
N PHE A 334 2.02 22.45 10.59
CA PHE A 334 0.78 22.15 9.87
C PHE A 334 0.97 21.17 8.72
N ALA A 335 -0.06 20.37 8.43
CA ALA A 335 -0.15 19.54 7.24
C ALA A 335 -1.62 19.27 6.85
N LEU A 336 -1.81 18.70 5.65
CA LEU A 336 -3.09 18.20 5.16
C LEU A 336 -3.16 16.70 5.36
N LEU A 337 -4.16 16.25 6.11
CA LEU A 337 -4.49 14.83 6.22
C LEU A 337 -5.64 14.49 5.27
N MET A 338 -5.51 13.40 4.54
CA MET A 338 -6.52 12.92 3.60
C MET A 338 -6.80 11.43 3.79
N ALA A 339 -8.03 11.03 3.53
CA ALA A 339 -8.42 9.65 3.49
C ALA A 339 -7.98 9.02 2.16
N ARG A 340 -7.19 7.95 2.24
CA ARG A 340 -6.82 7.11 1.10
C ARG A 340 -7.82 5.97 0.99
N THR A 341 -8.58 5.92 -0.11
CA THR A 341 -9.27 4.67 -0.46
C THR A 341 -8.21 3.66 -0.84
N GLN A 342 -8.13 2.54 -0.12
CA GLN A 342 -7.34 1.41 -0.60
C GLN A 342 -7.96 0.94 -1.91
N SER A 343 -7.31 1.25 -3.04
CA SER A 343 -7.44 0.43 -4.22
C SER A 343 -6.95 -0.94 -3.79
N VAL A 344 -7.85 -1.91 -3.68
CA VAL A 344 -7.52 -3.30 -3.40
C VAL A 344 -6.30 -3.62 -4.29
N THR A 345 -5.14 -3.87 -3.70
CA THR A 345 -3.95 -4.38 -4.37
C THR A 345 -3.80 -5.78 -3.83
N CYS A 346 -3.97 -6.77 -4.69
CA CYS A 346 -3.85 -8.17 -4.35
C CYS A 346 -2.43 -8.35 -3.82
N PRO A 347 -2.24 -8.95 -2.64
CA PRO A 347 -0.91 -9.29 -2.19
C PRO A 347 -0.31 -10.23 -3.23
N ILE A 348 0.69 -9.73 -3.95
CA ILE A 348 1.59 -10.55 -4.75
C ILE A 348 2.30 -11.43 -3.72
N PHE A 349 1.89 -12.69 -3.63
CA PHE A 349 2.63 -13.69 -2.89
C PHE A 349 4.04 -13.74 -3.48
N GLY A 350 5.00 -13.18 -2.73
CA GLY A 350 6.42 -13.25 -3.05
C GLY A 350 6.85 -14.71 -3.05
N TRP A 351 7.45 -15.13 -4.16
CA TRP A 351 8.03 -16.46 -4.30
C TRP A 351 9.33 -16.48 -3.49
N SER A 352 9.36 -17.24 -2.39
CA SER A 352 10.61 -17.71 -1.81
C SER A 352 10.87 -19.13 -2.31
N PRO A 353 12.05 -19.44 -2.87
CA PRO A 353 12.35 -20.74 -3.46
C PRO A 353 12.98 -21.66 -2.42
N LEU A 354 12.22 -22.37 -1.58
CA LEU A 354 12.77 -23.47 -0.76
C LEU A 354 11.69 -24.49 -0.36
N SER A 355 11.57 -25.57 -1.14
CA SER A 355 11.43 -26.95 -0.63
C SER A 355 11.32 -27.93 -1.81
N PRO A 356 12.30 -28.83 -2.01
CA PRO A 356 12.23 -29.89 -3.01
C PRO A 356 11.59 -31.12 -2.37
N SER A 357 10.26 -31.19 -2.35
CA SER A 357 9.60 -32.39 -1.79
C SER A 357 8.20 -32.68 -2.33
N LEU A 358 7.85 -32.21 -3.54
CA LEU A 358 6.66 -32.71 -4.26
C LEU A 358 6.91 -32.76 -5.77
N PHE A 359 7.72 -33.73 -6.19
CA PHE A 359 7.57 -34.43 -7.48
C PHE A 359 7.44 -35.91 -7.10
N PRO A 360 6.28 -36.55 -7.34
CA PRO A 360 6.06 -37.12 -8.66
C PRO A 360 4.57 -37.16 -9.08
N HIS A 361 4.14 -36.38 -10.06
CA HIS A 361 2.90 -36.65 -10.82
C HIS A 361 3.06 -36.24 -12.30
N CYS A 362 4.16 -36.66 -12.93
CA CYS A 362 4.39 -36.56 -14.38
C CYS A 362 4.60 -37.93 -15.04
N SER A 363 3.95 -38.99 -14.54
CA SER A 363 4.14 -40.37 -15.05
C SER A 363 2.84 -41.06 -15.52
N CYS A 364 1.87 -40.33 -16.07
CA CYS A 364 0.65 -40.94 -16.64
C CYS A 364 0.33 -40.53 -18.09
N LEU A 365 1.24 -39.85 -18.82
CA LEU A 365 0.97 -39.42 -20.21
C LEU A 365 1.93 -40.02 -21.26
N LEU A 366 2.61 -41.12 -20.93
CA LEU A 366 3.41 -41.88 -21.89
C LEU A 366 2.92 -43.33 -21.95
N THR A 367 1.95 -43.57 -22.84
CA THR A 367 1.50 -44.82 -23.48
C THR A 367 0.07 -44.53 -23.96
N VAL A 368 -0.31 -44.44 -25.23
CA VAL A 368 -0.01 -45.29 -26.40
C VAL A 368 -0.44 -44.53 -27.67
N PRO A 369 0.35 -44.54 -28.76
CA PRO A 369 -0.17 -44.42 -30.12
C PRO A 369 -0.20 -45.81 -30.78
N VAL A 370 -1.37 -46.37 -31.09
CA VAL A 370 -1.51 -47.52 -32.03
C VAL A 370 -2.81 -47.38 -32.84
N PRO A 371 -2.79 -47.62 -34.16
CA PRO A 371 -3.84 -47.22 -35.08
C PRO A 371 -4.93 -48.27 -35.29
N ALA A 372 -6.06 -47.77 -35.81
CA ALA A 372 -7.10 -48.40 -36.64
C ALA A 372 -7.50 -49.87 -36.40
N GLY A 373 -8.76 -50.06 -36.00
CA GLY A 373 -9.47 -51.32 -36.24
C GLY A 373 -10.83 -51.39 -35.55
N GLY A 374 -11.90 -51.00 -36.26
CA GLY A 374 -13.28 -51.46 -36.05
C GLY A 374 -14.04 -50.93 -34.83
N LEU A 375 -15.20 -50.32 -35.08
CA LEU A 375 -16.29 -50.02 -34.14
C LEU A 375 -16.09 -48.83 -33.20
N SER A 376 -16.51 -47.66 -33.71
CA SER A 376 -17.09 -46.48 -33.04
C SER A 376 -16.40 -45.17 -33.43
N HIS A 377 -16.65 -44.66 -34.62
CA HIS A 377 -16.20 -43.31 -35.03
C HIS A 377 -16.87 -42.14 -34.25
N LEU A 378 -17.33 -42.36 -33.01
CA LEU A 378 -17.81 -41.31 -32.10
C LEU A 378 -16.70 -40.70 -31.23
N TRP A 379 -15.52 -41.31 -31.13
CA TRP A 379 -14.42 -40.79 -30.31
C TRP A 379 -13.46 -39.83 -31.05
N ALA A 380 -13.72 -39.53 -32.33
CA ALA A 380 -12.89 -38.62 -33.13
C ALA A 380 -13.34 -37.15 -33.05
N VAL A 381 -13.82 -36.69 -31.88
CA VAL A 381 -13.89 -35.26 -31.59
C VAL A 381 -12.74 -34.96 -30.66
N PRO A 382 -11.77 -34.11 -31.05
CA PRO A 382 -10.87 -33.54 -30.08
C PRO A 382 -11.74 -32.67 -29.17
N VAL A 383 -12.14 -33.20 -28.02
CA VAL A 383 -12.41 -32.33 -26.87
C VAL A 383 -11.08 -31.63 -26.65
N PRO A 384 -10.99 -30.28 -26.76
CA PRO A 384 -9.81 -29.59 -26.28
C PRO A 384 -9.86 -29.67 -24.76
N VAL A 385 -9.49 -30.83 -24.21
CA VAL A 385 -8.95 -30.88 -22.87
C VAL A 385 -7.67 -30.07 -22.98
N PRO A 386 -7.49 -28.98 -22.23
CA PRO A 386 -6.30 -28.17 -22.35
C PRO A 386 -5.08 -29.07 -22.11
N VAL A 387 -4.31 -29.28 -23.16
CA VAL A 387 -2.99 -29.90 -23.10
C VAL A 387 -2.14 -29.02 -22.18
N PRO A 388 -1.52 -29.52 -21.10
CA PRO A 388 -0.48 -28.78 -20.44
C PRO A 388 0.74 -28.83 -21.38
N VAL A 389 0.89 -27.82 -22.23
CA VAL A 389 2.08 -27.66 -23.06
C VAL A 389 3.26 -27.37 -22.12
N PRO A 390 4.35 -28.17 -22.13
CA PRO A 390 5.52 -27.90 -21.33
C PRO A 390 6.44 -26.96 -22.12
N ALA A 391 6.03 -25.71 -22.25
CA ALA A 391 6.89 -24.61 -22.69
C ALA A 391 6.22 -23.29 -22.30
N GLY A 392 6.62 -22.77 -21.14
CA GLY A 392 6.12 -21.51 -20.59
C GLY A 392 5.22 -21.71 -19.37
N GLY A 393 5.83 -21.98 -18.21
CA GLY A 393 5.19 -21.76 -16.91
C GLY A 393 5.01 -20.25 -16.63
N LEU A 394 4.31 -19.56 -17.52
CA LEU A 394 4.27 -18.10 -17.60
C LEU A 394 2.97 -17.63 -18.27
N SER A 395 1.80 -18.12 -17.86
CA SER A 395 0.51 -17.59 -18.36
C SER A 395 -0.75 -17.98 -17.57
N LEU A 396 -0.67 -18.38 -16.30
CA LEU A 396 -1.86 -18.48 -15.43
C LEU A 396 -1.74 -17.80 -14.07
N SER A 397 -0.73 -16.95 -13.89
CA SER A 397 -0.52 -16.14 -12.67
C SER A 397 -0.20 -14.68 -12.96
N LEU A 398 -0.19 -14.25 -14.23
CA LEU A 398 -0.17 -12.84 -14.56
C LEU A 398 -1.60 -12.30 -14.70
N CYS A 399 -1.91 -11.41 -13.77
CA CYS A 399 -2.81 -10.26 -13.94
C CYS A 399 -4.25 -10.42 -13.43
N PRO A 400 -4.48 -10.04 -12.16
CA PRO A 400 -5.66 -9.25 -11.83
C PRO A 400 -5.44 -7.75 -11.98
N ARG A 401 -4.20 -7.23 -12.06
CA ARG A 401 -3.95 -5.77 -12.05
C ARG A 401 -2.75 -5.29 -12.86
N CYS A 402 -2.86 -5.33 -14.18
CA CYS A 402 -2.14 -4.43 -15.07
C CYS A 402 -3.15 -3.38 -15.56
N PRO A 403 -2.96 -2.08 -15.26
CA PRO A 403 -3.89 -1.02 -15.68
C PRO A 403 -3.98 -0.83 -17.21
N HIS A 404 -3.20 -1.59 -17.99
CA HIS A 404 -3.17 -1.53 -19.45
C HIS A 404 -4.04 -2.57 -20.17
N LEU A 405 -4.74 -3.47 -19.45
CA LEU A 405 -5.43 -4.61 -20.07
C LEU A 405 -6.91 -4.75 -19.64
N GLN A 406 -7.65 -3.64 -19.52
CA GLN A 406 -9.06 -3.61 -19.11
C GLN A 406 -10.00 -4.48 -19.97
N VAL A 407 -9.62 -4.83 -21.19
CA VAL A 407 -10.46 -5.59 -22.13
C VAL A 407 -10.21 -7.10 -22.06
N ALA A 408 -9.02 -7.55 -21.64
CA ALA A 408 -8.69 -8.98 -21.71
C ALA A 408 -9.33 -9.80 -20.59
N CYS A 409 -9.40 -9.26 -19.37
CA CYS A 409 -10.00 -9.94 -18.22
C CYS A 409 -11.47 -10.38 -18.45
N PRO A 410 -12.39 -9.50 -18.93
CA PRO A 410 -13.76 -9.91 -19.23
C PRO A 410 -13.83 -10.93 -20.39
N ILE A 411 -12.92 -10.85 -21.37
CA ILE A 411 -12.84 -11.82 -22.47
C ILE A 411 -12.45 -13.20 -21.95
N PHE A 412 -11.43 -13.30 -21.10
CA PHE A 412 -11.00 -14.57 -20.51
C PHE A 412 -12.08 -15.16 -19.60
N ALA A 413 -12.74 -14.34 -18.78
CA ALA A 413 -13.86 -14.78 -17.96
C ALA A 413 -15.05 -15.28 -18.80
N GLY A 414 -15.37 -14.59 -19.89
CA GLY A 414 -16.41 -15.01 -20.85
C GLY A 414 -16.07 -16.33 -21.55
N LEU A 415 -14.83 -16.49 -22.01
CA LEU A 415 -14.36 -17.73 -22.64
C LEU A 415 -14.40 -18.90 -21.65
N LEU A 416 -13.96 -18.69 -20.41
CA LEU A 416 -14.01 -19.72 -19.38
C LEU A 416 -15.46 -20.14 -19.06
N HIS A 417 -16.38 -19.17 -18.98
CA HIS A 417 -17.81 -19.44 -18.78
C HIS A 417 -18.41 -20.26 -19.93
N TYR A 418 -18.02 -19.95 -21.18
CA TYR A 418 -18.44 -20.71 -22.36
C TYR A 418 -17.92 -22.16 -22.34
N PHE A 419 -16.62 -22.35 -22.13
CA PHE A 419 -16.03 -23.68 -22.07
C PHE A 419 -16.63 -24.53 -20.95
N PHE A 420 -16.96 -23.90 -19.81
CA PHE A 420 -17.63 -24.56 -18.72
C PHE A 420 -19.02 -25.07 -19.11
N LEU A 421 -19.90 -24.21 -19.63
CA LEU A 421 -21.23 -24.63 -20.06
C LEU A 421 -21.19 -25.63 -21.22
N ALA A 422 -20.22 -25.52 -22.12
CA ALA A 422 -20.03 -26.47 -23.20
C ALA A 422 -19.69 -27.85 -22.67
N SER A 423 -18.75 -27.95 -21.73
CA SER A 423 -18.41 -29.23 -21.08
C SER A 423 -19.61 -29.87 -20.39
N PHE A 424 -20.44 -29.06 -19.72
CA PHE A 424 -21.65 -29.53 -19.07
C PHE A 424 -22.72 -29.98 -20.06
N SER A 425 -22.95 -29.20 -21.12
CA SER A 425 -23.95 -29.50 -22.16
C SER A 425 -23.62 -30.80 -22.89
N TRP A 426 -22.34 -31.01 -23.21
CA TRP A 426 -21.86 -32.26 -23.80
C TRP A 426 -22.03 -33.46 -22.89
N LEU A 427 -21.72 -33.33 -21.59
CA LEU A 427 -21.94 -34.43 -20.65
C LEU A 427 -23.43 -34.79 -20.49
N CYS A 428 -24.31 -33.78 -20.45
CA CYS A 428 -25.76 -34.02 -20.39
C CYS A 428 -26.27 -34.70 -21.68
N LEU A 429 -25.79 -34.27 -22.84
CA LEU A 429 -26.16 -34.87 -24.12
C LEU A 429 -25.65 -36.31 -24.26
N GLU A 430 -24.45 -36.61 -23.78
CA GLU A 430 -23.94 -37.98 -23.67
C GLU A 430 -24.82 -38.83 -22.75
N GLY A 431 -25.26 -38.30 -21.60
CA GLY A 431 -26.19 -38.98 -20.70
C GLY A 431 -27.55 -39.29 -21.36
N VAL A 432 -28.09 -38.34 -22.13
CA VAL A 432 -29.33 -38.55 -22.92
C VAL A 432 -29.11 -39.52 -24.07
N HIS A 433 -27.96 -39.47 -24.73
CA HIS A 433 -27.62 -40.39 -25.82
C HIS A 433 -27.55 -41.84 -25.32
N LEU A 434 -26.88 -42.08 -24.19
CA LEU A 434 -26.84 -43.37 -23.51
C LEU A 434 -28.25 -43.86 -23.09
N TYR A 435 -29.12 -42.94 -22.64
CA TYR A 435 -30.51 -43.27 -22.31
C TYR A 435 -31.35 -43.66 -23.53
N LEU A 436 -31.20 -42.95 -24.65
CA LEU A 436 -31.94 -43.28 -25.88
C LEU A 436 -31.46 -44.60 -26.51
N LEU A 437 -30.17 -44.91 -26.41
CA LEU A 437 -29.61 -46.21 -26.80
C LEU A 437 -30.18 -47.37 -25.96
N LEU A 438 -30.69 -47.09 -24.75
CA LEU A 438 -31.33 -48.07 -23.86
C LEU A 438 -32.77 -48.42 -24.31
N LEU A 439 -33.46 -47.49 -24.98
CA LEU A 439 -34.89 -47.60 -25.30
C LEU A 439 -35.17 -47.92 -26.78
N GLU A 440 -34.32 -47.49 -27.70
CA GLU A 440 -34.46 -47.79 -29.14
C GLU A 440 -33.39 -48.82 -29.56
N VAL A 441 -33.83 -50.03 -29.95
CA VAL A 441 -32.97 -51.01 -30.63
C VAL A 441 -32.61 -50.45 -32.02
N PHE A 442 -31.41 -49.87 -32.09
CA PHE A 442 -30.59 -49.52 -33.25
C PHE A 442 -31.32 -49.11 -34.56
N ASP A 443 -31.34 -47.81 -34.84
CA ASP A 443 -30.67 -47.31 -36.05
C ASP A 443 -30.09 -45.92 -35.81
N SER A 444 -28.77 -45.78 -35.97
CA SER A 444 -28.04 -44.54 -35.66
C SER A 444 -28.03 -43.63 -36.88
N ASP A 445 -29.15 -42.99 -37.12
CA ASP A 445 -29.34 -42.11 -38.27
C ASP A 445 -28.31 -40.95 -38.23
N PRO A 446 -27.44 -40.80 -39.25
CA PRO A 446 -26.37 -39.80 -39.25
C PRO A 446 -26.88 -38.35 -39.19
N GLY A 447 -28.16 -38.12 -39.45
CA GLY A 447 -28.84 -36.83 -39.30
C GLY A 447 -28.97 -36.35 -37.85
N ARG A 448 -29.17 -37.25 -36.87
CA ARG A 448 -29.35 -36.88 -35.45
C ARG A 448 -28.08 -36.27 -34.85
N ARG A 449 -26.91 -36.66 -35.35
CA ARG A 449 -25.60 -36.15 -34.92
C ARG A 449 -25.52 -34.63 -34.99
N LYS A 450 -26.01 -34.01 -36.07
CA LYS A 450 -25.99 -32.55 -36.25
C LYS A 450 -26.71 -31.81 -35.12
N TYR A 451 -27.79 -32.38 -34.58
CA TYR A 451 -28.55 -31.81 -33.46
C TYR A 451 -27.81 -31.92 -32.13
N TYR A 452 -27.04 -32.99 -31.89
CA TYR A 452 -26.19 -33.10 -30.70
C TYR A 452 -25.05 -32.07 -30.71
N TYR A 453 -24.39 -31.88 -31.86
CA TYR A 453 -23.34 -30.84 -31.97
C TYR A 453 -23.90 -29.42 -31.89
N ALA A 454 -25.07 -29.17 -32.50
CA ALA A 454 -25.76 -27.90 -32.38
C ALA A 454 -26.18 -27.64 -30.93
N GLY A 455 -26.73 -28.63 -30.23
CA GLY A 455 -27.10 -28.52 -28.82
C GLY A 455 -25.89 -28.28 -27.91
N GLY A 456 -24.81 -29.05 -28.09
CA GLY A 456 -23.65 -29.02 -27.20
C GLY A 456 -22.84 -27.72 -27.24
N TYR A 457 -22.81 -27.02 -28.38
CA TYR A 457 -22.05 -25.77 -28.54
C TYR A 457 -22.92 -24.52 -28.65
N CYS A 458 -24.10 -24.57 -29.31
CA CYS A 458 -24.93 -23.38 -29.47
C CYS A 458 -25.65 -22.99 -28.18
N PHE A 459 -26.09 -23.95 -27.35
CA PHE A 459 -26.74 -23.65 -26.07
C PHE A 459 -25.82 -22.86 -25.11
N PRO A 460 -24.58 -23.29 -24.83
CA PRO A 460 -23.60 -22.49 -24.07
C PRO A 460 -23.35 -21.10 -24.66
N ALA A 461 -23.20 -21.01 -25.99
CA ALA A 461 -22.92 -19.75 -26.66
C ALA A 461 -24.05 -18.73 -26.46
N VAL A 462 -25.31 -19.17 -26.57
CA VAL A 462 -26.48 -18.32 -26.36
C VAL A 462 -26.55 -17.83 -24.91
N VAL A 463 -26.30 -18.70 -23.93
CA VAL A 463 -26.34 -18.33 -22.50
C VAL A 463 -25.25 -17.29 -22.18
N VAL A 464 -24.03 -17.49 -22.66
CA VAL A 464 -22.93 -16.55 -22.43
C VAL A 464 -23.17 -15.22 -23.16
N ALA A 465 -23.72 -15.25 -24.37
CA ALA A 465 -24.06 -14.04 -25.13
C ALA A 465 -25.15 -13.22 -24.44
N VAL A 466 -26.20 -13.86 -23.91
CA VAL A 466 -27.26 -13.19 -23.15
C VAL A 466 -26.71 -12.63 -21.83
N ALA A 467 -25.89 -13.39 -21.11
CA ALA A 467 -25.24 -12.93 -19.88
C ALA A 467 -24.32 -11.71 -20.13
N ALA A 468 -23.55 -11.74 -21.21
CA ALA A 468 -22.68 -10.62 -21.60
C ALA A 468 -23.50 -9.40 -22.09
N ALA A 469 -24.65 -9.60 -22.74
CA ALA A 469 -25.52 -8.52 -23.20
C ALA A 469 -26.25 -7.81 -22.04
N ILE A 470 -26.64 -8.55 -21.00
CA ILE A 470 -27.31 -7.98 -19.82
C ILE A 470 -26.32 -7.20 -18.95
N ASP A 471 -25.11 -7.72 -18.72
CA ASP A 471 -24.12 -7.04 -17.88
C ASP A 471 -22.65 -7.39 -18.24
N HIS A 472 -22.14 -6.73 -19.29
CA HIS A 472 -20.74 -6.85 -19.70
C HIS A 472 -19.75 -6.27 -18.67
N ARG A 473 -20.20 -5.43 -17.71
CA ARG A 473 -19.33 -4.75 -16.73
C ARG A 473 -19.12 -5.57 -15.46
N SER A 474 -20.01 -6.51 -15.16
CA SER A 474 -19.84 -7.45 -14.04
C SER A 474 -18.94 -8.64 -14.36
N TYR A 475 -18.61 -8.89 -15.63
CA TYR A 475 -17.54 -9.84 -15.99
C TYR A 475 -16.17 -9.26 -15.56
N GLY A 476 -15.76 -9.58 -14.33
CA GLY A 476 -14.45 -9.18 -13.79
C GLY A 476 -14.48 -8.29 -12.54
N THR A 477 -15.63 -8.13 -11.88
CA THR A 477 -15.74 -7.45 -10.57
C THR A 477 -16.16 -8.43 -9.47
N ASP A 478 -15.84 -8.09 -8.21
CA ASP A 478 -16.03 -8.94 -7.00
C ASP A 478 -17.51 -9.30 -6.67
N GLN A 479 -18.46 -8.92 -7.51
CA GLN A 479 -19.90 -9.20 -7.34
C GLN A 479 -20.50 -9.98 -8.51
N ALA A 480 -19.74 -10.86 -9.14
CA ALA A 480 -20.28 -11.75 -10.17
C ALA A 480 -21.34 -12.71 -9.58
N GLN A 481 -22.62 -12.41 -9.77
CA GLN A 481 -23.77 -13.30 -9.45
C GLN A 481 -23.94 -14.47 -10.44
N LEU A 482 -22.85 -14.99 -11.02
CA LEU A 482 -22.84 -16.24 -11.79
C LEU A 482 -23.30 -17.50 -11.02
N PRO A 483 -23.18 -17.65 -9.67
CA PRO A 483 -23.45 -18.95 -9.04
C PRO A 483 -24.92 -19.39 -9.00
N GLN A 484 -25.88 -18.47 -8.92
CA GLN A 484 -27.26 -18.85 -8.60
C GLN A 484 -28.02 -19.40 -9.80
N VAL A 485 -27.83 -18.81 -10.99
CA VAL A 485 -28.53 -19.23 -12.21
C VAL A 485 -28.05 -20.61 -12.67
N THR A 486 -26.74 -20.86 -12.58
CA THR A 486 -26.12 -22.12 -13.00
C THR A 486 -26.48 -23.28 -12.07
N LEU A 487 -26.59 -23.03 -10.76
CA LEU A 487 -27.02 -24.03 -9.77
C LEU A 487 -28.48 -24.43 -9.94
N VAL A 488 -29.37 -23.46 -10.21
CA VAL A 488 -30.79 -23.74 -10.47
C VAL A 488 -30.96 -24.59 -11.73
N PHE A 489 -30.21 -24.28 -12.78
CA PHE A 489 -30.27 -25.05 -14.03
C PHE A 489 -29.73 -26.49 -13.86
N LEU A 490 -28.65 -26.66 -13.09
CA LEU A 490 -28.10 -27.96 -12.71
C LEU A 490 -29.10 -28.81 -11.88
N LEU A 491 -29.78 -28.19 -10.91
CA LEU A 491 -30.77 -28.89 -10.08
C LEU A 491 -32.01 -29.30 -10.88
N VAL A 492 -32.48 -28.46 -11.79
CA VAL A 492 -33.64 -28.77 -12.64
C VAL A 492 -33.33 -29.88 -13.65
N THR A 493 -32.15 -29.85 -14.26
CA THR A 493 -31.71 -30.89 -15.21
C THR A 493 -31.50 -32.24 -14.50
N LEU A 494 -30.86 -32.24 -13.32
CA LEU A 494 -30.69 -33.44 -12.49
C LEU A 494 -32.04 -34.01 -12.03
N HIS A 495 -32.95 -33.17 -11.56
CA HIS A 495 -34.29 -33.59 -11.12
C HIS A 495 -35.10 -34.23 -12.27
N LYS A 496 -35.04 -33.65 -13.47
CA LYS A 496 -35.75 -34.16 -14.65
C LYS A 496 -35.18 -35.49 -15.14
N MET A 497 -33.86 -35.67 -15.07
CA MET A 497 -33.16 -36.92 -15.37
C MET A 497 -33.56 -38.05 -14.39
N LEU A 498 -33.50 -37.78 -13.08
CA LEU A 498 -33.86 -38.73 -12.01
C LEU A 498 -35.32 -39.19 -12.10
N ARG A 499 -36.23 -38.28 -12.46
CA ARG A 499 -37.66 -38.59 -12.62
C ARG A 499 -37.94 -39.46 -13.84
N SER A 500 -37.15 -39.31 -14.92
CA SER A 500 -37.26 -40.16 -16.13
C SER A 500 -36.67 -41.56 -15.92
N SER A 501 -35.66 -41.70 -15.06
CA SER A 501 -35.05 -43.00 -14.73
C SER A 501 -35.92 -43.89 -13.83
N ALA A 502 -36.84 -43.30 -13.05
CA ALA A 502 -37.72 -44.04 -12.15
C ALA A 502 -38.90 -44.76 -12.86
N ALA A 503 -39.05 -44.59 -14.18
CA ALA A 503 -40.20 -45.09 -14.95
C ALA A 503 -39.97 -46.43 -15.68
N LEU A 504 -38.87 -47.15 -15.42
CA LEU A 504 -38.49 -48.30 -16.24
C LEU A 504 -38.64 -49.65 -15.51
N LYS A 505 -39.51 -50.49 -16.07
CA LYS A 505 -39.75 -51.90 -15.73
C LYS A 505 -38.72 -52.76 -16.48
N PRO A 506 -38.02 -53.71 -15.84
CA PRO A 506 -36.90 -54.39 -16.48
C PRO A 506 -37.34 -55.70 -17.15
N ASP A 507 -36.83 -55.99 -18.35
CA ASP A 507 -36.81 -57.35 -18.90
C ASP A 507 -35.49 -57.70 -19.61
N SER A 508 -34.91 -58.82 -19.14
CA SER A 508 -33.90 -59.74 -19.71
C SER A 508 -32.42 -59.32 -19.95
N SER A 509 -31.56 -60.13 -19.31
CA SER A 509 -30.18 -60.64 -19.59
C SER A 509 -29.08 -59.85 -20.32
N ARG A 510 -29.33 -58.72 -20.99
CA ARG A 510 -28.27 -57.75 -21.39
C ARG A 510 -28.12 -56.58 -20.41
N LEU A 511 -28.88 -56.62 -19.32
CA LEU A 511 -29.01 -55.56 -18.33
C LEU A 511 -27.76 -55.36 -17.46
N ASP A 512 -26.95 -56.36 -17.14
CA ASP A 512 -25.88 -56.17 -16.14
C ASP A 512 -24.69 -55.35 -16.65
N SER A 513 -24.28 -55.53 -17.91
CA SER A 513 -23.29 -54.62 -18.54
C SER A 513 -23.89 -53.24 -18.75
N ILE A 514 -25.12 -53.13 -19.23
CA ILE A 514 -25.70 -51.82 -19.52
C ILE A 514 -26.00 -51.05 -18.22
N ARG A 515 -26.36 -51.75 -17.14
CA ARG A 515 -26.55 -51.22 -15.79
C ARG A 515 -25.24 -50.73 -15.18
N SER A 516 -24.11 -51.42 -15.42
CA SER A 516 -22.81 -50.96 -14.94
C SER A 516 -22.34 -49.69 -15.64
N TRP A 517 -22.63 -49.55 -16.94
CA TRP A 517 -22.38 -48.32 -17.71
C TRP A 517 -23.30 -47.16 -17.29
N ALA A 518 -24.59 -47.43 -17.04
CA ALA A 518 -25.53 -46.44 -16.55
C ALA A 518 -25.19 -45.96 -15.12
N LEU A 519 -24.79 -46.89 -14.23
CA LEU A 519 -24.30 -46.56 -12.89
C LEU A 519 -23.01 -45.74 -12.94
N GLY A 520 -22.09 -46.05 -13.87
CA GLY A 520 -20.87 -45.29 -14.12
C GLY A 520 -21.15 -43.86 -14.58
N ALA A 521 -22.08 -43.67 -15.51
CA ALA A 521 -22.51 -42.35 -15.97
C ALA A 521 -23.17 -41.52 -14.87
N ILE A 522 -24.03 -42.14 -14.03
CA ILE A 522 -24.64 -41.49 -12.87
C ILE A 522 -23.58 -41.10 -11.83
N ALA A 523 -22.60 -41.97 -11.55
CA ALA A 523 -21.51 -41.69 -10.63
C ALA A 523 -20.62 -40.52 -11.13
N LEU A 524 -20.29 -40.48 -12.41
CA LEU A 524 -19.55 -39.37 -13.04
C LEU A 524 -20.32 -38.05 -12.94
N LEU A 525 -21.63 -38.09 -13.17
CA LEU A 525 -22.48 -36.91 -13.11
C LEU A 525 -22.58 -36.35 -11.68
N LEU A 526 -22.68 -37.23 -10.67
CA LEU A 526 -22.66 -36.83 -9.25
C LEU A 526 -21.29 -36.29 -8.82
N LEU A 527 -20.20 -36.95 -9.23
CA LEU A 527 -18.84 -36.52 -8.91
C LEU A 527 -18.54 -35.15 -9.55
N LEU A 528 -18.96 -34.95 -10.80
CA LEU A 528 -18.86 -33.66 -11.46
C LEU A 528 -19.65 -32.59 -10.69
N GLY A 529 -20.89 -32.89 -10.29
CA GLY A 529 -21.70 -31.97 -9.48
C GLY A 529 -21.01 -31.56 -8.16
N LEU A 530 -20.34 -32.49 -7.49
CA LEU A 530 -19.55 -32.22 -6.27
C LEU A 530 -18.31 -31.38 -6.56
N THR A 531 -17.56 -31.68 -7.63
CA THR A 531 -16.41 -30.88 -8.08
C THR A 531 -16.83 -29.43 -8.28
N TRP A 532 -17.96 -29.17 -8.93
CA TRP A 532 -18.44 -27.80 -9.15
C TRP A 532 -18.97 -27.13 -7.90
N ALA A 533 -19.65 -27.86 -7.01
CA ALA A 533 -20.09 -27.32 -5.73
C ALA A 533 -18.89 -26.86 -4.88
N PHE A 534 -17.81 -27.65 -4.83
CA PHE A 534 -16.60 -27.26 -4.11
C PHE A 534 -15.78 -26.18 -4.82
N GLY A 535 -15.73 -26.19 -6.15
CA GLY A 535 -15.10 -25.11 -6.93
C GLY A 535 -15.81 -23.77 -6.70
N LEU A 536 -17.14 -23.78 -6.63
CA LEU A 536 -17.94 -22.60 -6.33
C LEU A 536 -17.73 -22.12 -4.89
N LEU A 537 -17.72 -23.06 -3.92
CA LEU A 537 -17.43 -22.74 -2.53
C LEU A 537 -16.02 -22.19 -2.35
N PHE A 538 -15.02 -22.68 -3.11
CA PHE A 538 -13.67 -22.16 -3.11
C PHE A 538 -13.60 -20.71 -3.61
N VAL A 539 -14.32 -20.39 -4.69
CA VAL A 539 -14.41 -19.02 -5.22
C VAL A 539 -15.18 -18.09 -4.28
N THR A 540 -16.17 -18.59 -3.54
CA THR A 540 -17.04 -17.76 -2.68
C THR A 540 -16.49 -17.59 -1.25
N ARG A 541 -15.81 -18.61 -0.73
CA ARG A 541 -15.18 -18.65 0.59
C ARG A 541 -13.78 -19.20 0.41
N GLU A 542 -12.83 -18.33 0.07
CA GLU A 542 -11.41 -18.67 -0.12
C GLU A 542 -10.87 -19.41 1.11
N SER A 543 -10.90 -20.74 1.08
CA SER A 543 -10.46 -21.59 2.19
C SER A 543 -9.64 -22.76 1.69
N VAL A 544 -8.58 -23.10 2.43
CA VAL A 544 -7.65 -24.19 2.12
C VAL A 544 -8.38 -25.54 2.06
N LEU A 545 -9.42 -25.70 2.89
CA LEU A 545 -10.27 -26.89 2.90
C LEU A 545 -11.03 -27.03 1.58
N THR A 546 -11.68 -25.96 1.10
CA THR A 546 -12.42 -25.99 -0.18
C THR A 546 -11.50 -26.20 -1.39
N ALA A 547 -10.27 -25.67 -1.36
CA ALA A 547 -9.27 -25.90 -2.41
C ALA A 547 -8.84 -27.38 -2.47
N SER A 548 -8.61 -27.99 -1.29
CA SER A 548 -8.23 -29.40 -1.16
C SER A 548 -9.34 -30.32 -1.66
N LEU A 549 -10.60 -30.04 -1.28
CA LEU A 549 -11.76 -30.82 -1.71
C LEU A 549 -12.02 -30.71 -3.22
N PHE A 550 -11.89 -29.51 -3.79
CA PHE A 550 -12.00 -29.30 -5.24
C PHE A 550 -10.94 -30.09 -6.01
N THR A 551 -9.69 -30.03 -5.56
CA THR A 551 -8.58 -30.74 -6.20
C THR A 551 -8.76 -32.26 -6.11
N ALA A 552 -9.18 -32.78 -4.95
CA ALA A 552 -9.47 -34.20 -4.76
C ALA A 552 -10.59 -34.71 -5.67
N CYS A 553 -11.68 -33.94 -5.83
CA CYS A 553 -12.79 -34.33 -6.70
C CYS A 553 -12.38 -34.35 -8.18
N ASN A 554 -11.57 -33.38 -8.64
CA ASN A 554 -11.02 -33.39 -10.00
C ASN A 554 -10.10 -34.59 -10.26
N ALA A 555 -9.24 -34.95 -9.29
CA ALA A 555 -8.38 -36.12 -9.39
C ALA A 555 -9.20 -37.41 -9.53
N LEU A 556 -10.22 -37.58 -8.67
CA LEU A 556 -11.13 -38.73 -8.72
C LEU A 556 -11.89 -38.80 -10.05
N GLN A 557 -12.25 -37.66 -10.63
CA GLN A 557 -12.96 -37.60 -11.92
C GLN A 557 -12.07 -38.10 -13.06
N GLY A 558 -10.81 -37.68 -13.10
CA GLY A 558 -9.83 -38.18 -14.07
C GLY A 558 -9.57 -39.69 -13.92
N THR A 559 -9.44 -40.17 -12.68
CA THR A 559 -9.27 -41.59 -12.40
C THR A 559 -10.48 -42.42 -12.83
N PHE A 560 -11.70 -41.93 -12.61
CA PHE A 560 -12.92 -42.66 -12.96
C PHE A 560 -13.11 -42.78 -14.47
N ILE A 561 -12.84 -41.70 -15.22
CA ILE A 561 -12.86 -41.71 -16.69
C ILE A 561 -11.84 -42.71 -17.23
N PHE A 562 -10.61 -42.69 -16.69
CA PHE A 562 -9.56 -43.64 -17.09
C PHE A 562 -9.96 -45.09 -16.83
N LEU A 563 -10.50 -45.41 -15.65
CA LEU A 563 -10.91 -46.77 -15.32
C LEU A 563 -12.06 -47.27 -16.21
N PHE A 564 -13.06 -46.44 -16.48
CA PHE A 564 -14.21 -46.83 -17.31
C PHE A 564 -13.86 -46.98 -18.79
N HIS A 565 -13.09 -46.04 -19.36
CA HIS A 565 -12.79 -46.06 -20.79
C HIS A 565 -11.55 -46.89 -21.14
N CYS A 566 -10.52 -46.92 -20.31
CA CYS A 566 -9.26 -47.61 -20.62
C CYS A 566 -9.15 -49.00 -19.98
N ALA A 567 -9.63 -49.18 -18.74
CA ALA A 567 -9.44 -50.44 -18.01
C ALA A 567 -10.63 -51.41 -18.13
N LEU A 568 -11.86 -50.90 -18.16
CA LEU A 568 -13.09 -51.70 -18.21
C LEU A 568 -13.57 -52.03 -19.63
N GLN A 569 -13.11 -51.30 -20.67
CA GLN A 569 -13.26 -51.76 -22.05
C GLN A 569 -12.20 -52.83 -22.35
N LYS A 570 -12.48 -54.08 -21.96
CA LYS A 570 -11.78 -55.23 -22.55
C LYS A 570 -12.04 -55.21 -24.06
N LYS A 571 -10.98 -55.07 -24.84
CA LYS A 571 -10.96 -55.38 -26.28
C LYS A 571 -11.58 -56.76 -26.50
N VAL A 572 -12.66 -56.82 -27.26
CA VAL A 572 -12.94 -57.93 -28.18
C VAL A 572 -12.74 -57.38 -29.57
#